data_AF-A0A6V7XKA0-F1
#
_entry.id   AF-A0A6V7XKA0-F1
#
_cell.length_a   1.000
_cell.length_b   1.000
_cell.length_c   1.000
_cell.angle_alpha   90.00
_cell.angle_beta   90.00
_cell.angle_gamma   90.00
#
_symmetry.space_group_name_H-M   'P 1'
#
loop_
_entity.id
_entity.type
_entity.pdbx_description
1 polymer ?
#
loop_
_entity_poly.entity_id
_entity_poly.type
_entity_poly.pdbx_seq_one_letter_code
_entity_poly.pdbx_strand_id
1 'polypeptide(L)'
;MSPKKKVSPKKRSAPRPIHYAKRTKPEDDKNGFVNKLAALGGALNGGNDNAGPSSDGTVNGARTYWERPEVNSLIKDGRNDKPVLFQLMDIDSFIESNAVVMRLFGVTDKGNSVAVCVFGYRPYFFASVPPSFGAQHIQKTIELLNSHIKGGLGTVTGIEIVQGSSLYYYSNTNTKRNFLKIFISSHRLFTACRGALYLIDKMLASESVDLKRTESCHAFESNLDYEVCFMADLGIVGCGWIECPSGKYDIVPENKQTTCSQFELMISVDFLLAHDASSHEWSGVAPLRTLSLDIECLGQQGTFPDASRDPIIQIANMVKLEGESEPFIRNCFVLGTCESIVGSEVIECRNEVELLSKWSDFVRTVDPDVITGYNIQNFDLPYIMDRAKHLKIDGRVCYLSRVKGNICKQRDVSLQSKQMGNRVNKMCSMDGRIIFDVLQLILRDYKLRSYTLNNVSYFFLGEQKEDVAYNFIPELQAGTAKDRRRLAVYCMKDAYLPIRLLDKLMLFINYMEMARVTGVPLSFLISRGQQVKILSMLIRKTREKNIFLPVIDVGDGGDEIGYEGATVIEPVCDFYNEPISTLDFASLYPSIMIAHNLCYTTLMKTAPPENEMVEGVDYIKTPSGGSFCFSKAS
;
A
#
# COMPACT_ATOMS: atom_id res chain seq x y z
N MET A 1 -7.77 47.78 71.60
CA MET A 1 -6.76 48.80 71.95
C MET A 1 -5.52 48.60 71.07
N SER A 2 -5.23 49.61 70.27
CA SER A 2 -3.91 49.95 69.67
C SER A 2 -3.29 49.01 68.60
N PRO A 3 -2.59 49.59 67.61
CA PRO A 3 -2.50 49.06 66.25
C PRO A 3 -1.14 48.40 65.96
N LYS A 4 -1.14 47.28 65.22
CA LYS A 4 0.11 46.68 64.72
C LYS A 4 0.53 47.33 63.40
N LYS A 5 1.68 48.00 63.51
CA LYS A 5 2.56 48.61 62.52
C LYS A 5 2.60 47.90 61.17
N LYS A 6 2.51 48.70 60.09
CA LYS A 6 2.98 48.37 58.74
C LYS A 6 4.46 47.93 58.81
N VAL A 7 4.74 46.73 58.32
CA VAL A 7 6.08 46.31 57.91
C VAL A 7 6.04 46.14 56.40
N SER A 8 6.82 46.96 55.71
CA SER A 8 7.08 46.92 54.28
C SER A 8 7.61 45.55 53.83
N PRO A 9 7.09 44.96 52.74
CA PRO A 9 7.63 43.69 52.25
C PRO A 9 9.03 43.90 51.70
N LYS A 10 9.98 43.10 52.20
CA LYS A 10 11.31 42.91 51.62
C LYS A 10 11.17 42.66 50.12
N LYS A 11 11.84 43.47 49.30
CA LYS A 11 12.09 43.21 47.87
C LYS A 11 12.66 41.78 47.73
N ARG A 12 11.83 40.83 47.30
CA ARG A 12 12.32 39.56 46.77
C ARG A 12 12.98 39.86 45.43
N SER A 13 14.23 39.43 45.31
CA SER A 13 15.04 39.48 44.10
C SER A 13 14.25 39.00 42.89
N ALA A 14 14.25 39.81 41.83
CA ALA A 14 13.73 39.43 40.53
C ALA A 14 14.34 38.06 40.10
N PRO A 15 13.54 37.15 39.53
CA PRO A 15 14.07 35.92 38.97
C PRO A 15 15.07 36.28 37.86
N ARG A 16 16.26 35.67 37.93
CA ARG A 16 17.30 35.84 36.92
C ARG A 16 16.70 35.54 35.53
N PRO A 17 16.96 36.37 34.51
CA PRO A 17 16.52 36.05 33.17
C PRO A 17 17.15 34.72 32.78
N ILE A 18 16.31 33.77 32.34
CA ILE A 18 16.74 32.57 31.68
C ILE A 18 17.53 33.06 30.46
N HIS A 19 18.86 32.90 30.51
CA HIS A 19 19.71 33.12 29.35
C HIS A 19 19.25 32.14 28.27
N TYR A 20 18.43 32.60 27.35
CA TYR A 20 18.45 32.05 26.00
C TYR A 20 19.91 32.18 25.55
N ALA A 21 20.60 31.05 25.47
CA ALA A 21 21.87 30.99 24.79
C ALA A 21 21.66 31.68 23.44
N LYS A 22 22.44 32.73 23.17
CA LYS A 22 22.53 33.32 21.83
C LYS A 22 22.86 32.15 20.90
N ARG A 23 21.85 31.63 20.21
CA ARG A 23 22.04 30.69 19.12
C ARG A 23 22.83 31.46 18.08
N THR A 24 24.10 31.09 17.93
CA THR A 24 24.88 31.43 16.76
C THR A 24 24.03 31.08 15.55
N LYS A 25 23.85 32.05 14.65
CA LYS A 25 23.31 31.77 13.31
C LYS A 25 24.10 30.58 12.75
N PRO A 26 23.47 29.54 12.18
CA PRO A 26 24.22 28.63 11.33
C PRO A 26 24.86 29.52 10.26
N GLU A 27 26.18 29.45 10.12
CA GLU A 27 26.79 29.94 8.89
C GLU A 27 26.13 29.17 7.74
N ASP A 28 25.67 29.89 6.72
CA ASP A 28 25.18 29.30 5.48
C ASP A 28 26.32 28.47 4.88
N ASP A 29 26.37 27.17 5.20
CA ASP A 29 27.33 26.24 4.61
C ASP A 29 26.89 25.94 3.18
N LYS A 30 27.16 26.89 2.28
CA LYS A 30 26.83 26.84 0.84
C LYS A 30 27.46 25.64 0.11
N ASN A 31 28.39 24.92 0.76
CA ASN A 31 29.02 23.72 0.21
C ASN A 31 28.70 22.46 1.03
N GLY A 32 27.88 22.55 2.08
CA GLY A 32 27.66 21.44 3.01
C GLY A 32 27.06 20.20 2.36
N PHE A 33 26.10 20.37 1.43
CA PHE A 33 25.52 19.22 0.72
C PHE A 33 26.49 18.63 -0.33
N VAL A 34 27.24 19.46 -1.05
CA VAL A 34 28.28 18.98 -1.99
C VAL A 34 29.38 18.22 -1.26
N ASN A 35 29.80 18.70 -0.10
CA ASN A 35 30.76 18.02 0.77
C ASN A 35 30.19 16.72 1.33
N LYS A 36 28.89 16.68 1.68
CA LYS A 36 28.20 15.43 2.04
C LYS A 36 28.22 14.45 0.85
N LEU A 37 27.80 14.86 -0.35
CA LEU A 37 27.86 13.99 -1.54
C LEU A 37 29.27 13.44 -1.79
N ALA A 38 30.30 14.27 -1.64
CA ALA A 38 31.70 13.86 -1.78
C ALA A 38 32.14 12.87 -0.69
N ALA A 39 31.82 13.14 0.58
CA ALA A 39 32.12 12.24 1.70
C ALA A 39 31.42 10.89 1.53
N LEU A 40 30.18 10.92 1.05
CA LEU A 40 29.39 9.74 0.73
C LEU A 40 29.93 8.97 -0.48
N GLY A 41 30.70 9.62 -1.37
CA GLY A 41 31.38 8.96 -2.50
C GLY A 41 32.71 8.31 -2.10
N GLY A 42 33.42 8.85 -1.09
CA GLY A 42 34.68 8.31 -0.60
C GLY A 42 34.55 6.94 0.10
N ALA A 43 33.39 6.61 0.66
CA ALA A 43 33.13 5.33 1.30
C ALA A 43 33.00 4.15 0.31
N LEU A 44 32.74 4.41 -0.97
CA LEU A 44 32.60 3.38 -2.01
C LEU A 44 33.95 2.86 -2.55
N ASN A 45 35.06 3.57 -2.29
CA ASN A 45 36.40 3.17 -2.74
C ASN A 45 37.18 2.34 -1.70
N GLY A 46 36.53 1.85 -0.64
CA GLY A 46 37.17 1.04 0.41
C GLY A 46 37.36 -0.45 0.10
N GLY A 47 37.07 -0.90 -1.13
CA GLY A 47 37.20 -2.30 -1.53
C GLY A 47 37.87 -2.45 -2.90
N ASN A 48 39.05 -3.06 -2.91
CA ASN A 48 39.90 -3.41 -4.06
C ASN A 48 40.64 -2.25 -4.76
N ASP A 49 41.75 -1.82 -4.14
CA ASP A 49 42.86 -1.19 -4.85
C ASP A 49 43.54 -2.20 -5.78
N ASN A 50 43.17 -2.20 -7.06
CA ASN A 50 44.05 -2.53 -8.20
C ASN A 50 43.33 -2.26 -9.54
N ALA A 51 43.18 -0.99 -9.91
CA ALA A 51 43.04 -0.59 -11.31
C ALA A 51 43.49 0.88 -11.46
N GLY A 52 44.65 1.08 -12.08
CA GLY A 52 45.13 2.41 -12.47
C GLY A 52 44.26 3.04 -13.58
N PRO A 53 44.37 4.36 -13.80
CA PRO A 53 43.47 5.08 -14.68
C PRO A 53 43.82 4.81 -16.15
N SER A 54 43.02 4.02 -16.86
CA SER A 54 43.07 3.96 -18.32
C SER A 54 42.07 4.97 -18.90
N SER A 55 42.62 5.99 -19.54
CA SER A 55 41.90 6.94 -20.37
C SER A 55 41.36 6.25 -21.63
N ASP A 56 40.11 5.81 -21.62
CA ASP A 56 39.28 5.83 -22.84
C ASP A 56 37.79 5.78 -22.48
N GLY A 57 37.08 6.85 -22.83
CA GLY A 57 35.68 7.03 -22.54
C GLY A 57 34.81 6.24 -23.53
N THR A 58 34.21 5.15 -23.05
CA THR A 58 33.02 4.57 -23.70
C THR A 58 31.97 4.18 -22.66
N VAL A 59 30.72 4.50 -22.99
CA VAL A 59 29.49 4.50 -22.19
C VAL A 59 29.06 3.11 -21.66
N ASN A 60 29.87 2.05 -21.86
CA ASN A 60 29.50 0.68 -21.48
C ASN A 60 29.75 0.33 -20.01
N GLY A 61 30.54 1.12 -19.26
CA GLY A 61 30.85 0.84 -17.85
C GLY A 61 29.76 1.24 -16.84
N ALA A 62 28.83 2.14 -17.20
CA ALA A 62 27.82 2.65 -16.28
C ALA A 62 26.65 1.69 -16.05
N ARG A 63 26.31 0.85 -17.06
CA ARG A 63 25.16 -0.07 -16.99
C ARG A 63 25.32 -1.19 -15.96
N THR A 64 26.53 -1.73 -15.83
CA THR A 64 26.84 -2.82 -14.88
C THR A 64 26.72 -2.39 -13.42
N TYR A 65 26.76 -1.08 -13.11
CA TYR A 65 26.61 -0.57 -11.75
C TYR A 65 25.14 -0.46 -11.29
N TRP A 66 24.20 -0.29 -12.23
CA TRP A 66 22.79 -0.07 -11.91
C TRP A 66 22.00 -1.36 -11.77
N GLU A 67 22.39 -2.42 -12.47
CA GLU A 67 21.66 -3.69 -12.53
C GLU A 67 21.58 -4.38 -11.17
N ARG A 68 20.58 -5.24 -10.99
CA ARG A 68 20.50 -6.13 -9.83
C ARG A 68 21.63 -7.17 -9.86
N PRO A 69 22.01 -7.74 -8.71
CA PRO A 69 22.94 -8.86 -8.67
C PRO A 69 22.53 -9.98 -9.63
N GLU A 70 23.50 -10.74 -10.14
CA GLU A 70 23.17 -11.83 -11.05
C GLU A 70 22.34 -12.91 -10.37
N VAL A 71 21.31 -13.37 -11.11
CA VAL A 71 20.51 -14.52 -10.70
C VAL A 71 21.36 -15.78 -10.64
N ASN A 72 21.08 -16.64 -9.66
CA ASN A 72 21.67 -17.96 -9.53
C ASN A 72 21.68 -18.73 -10.87
N SER A 73 22.83 -19.30 -11.24
CA SER A 73 23.02 -20.04 -12.48
C SER A 73 22.02 -21.18 -12.64
N LEU A 74 21.59 -21.83 -11.56
CA LEU A 74 20.56 -22.89 -11.62
C LEU A 74 19.23 -22.38 -12.19
N ILE A 75 18.81 -21.18 -11.80
CA ILE A 75 17.58 -20.57 -12.31
C ILE A 75 17.78 -20.13 -13.76
N LYS A 76 18.97 -19.59 -14.10
CA LYS A 76 19.32 -19.25 -15.49
C LYS A 76 19.31 -20.49 -16.40
N ASP A 77 19.74 -21.64 -15.88
CA ASP A 77 19.75 -22.93 -16.58
C ASP A 77 18.37 -23.62 -16.61
N GLY A 78 17.32 -22.97 -16.08
CA GLY A 78 15.96 -23.51 -16.03
C GLY A 78 15.79 -24.68 -15.06
N ARG A 79 16.68 -24.83 -14.08
CA ARG A 79 16.62 -25.89 -13.07
C ARG A 79 15.85 -25.46 -11.83
N ASN A 80 14.95 -26.32 -11.35
CA ASN A 80 14.11 -26.11 -10.17
C ASN A 80 14.53 -26.97 -8.96
N ASP A 81 15.82 -27.32 -8.88
CA ASP A 81 16.40 -28.18 -7.84
C ASP A 81 16.46 -27.56 -6.44
N LYS A 82 16.11 -26.27 -6.31
CA LYS A 82 16.13 -25.54 -5.03
C LYS A 82 14.82 -24.79 -4.84
N PRO A 83 14.38 -24.55 -3.59
CA PRO A 83 13.26 -23.66 -3.36
C PRO A 83 13.62 -22.21 -3.73
N VAL A 84 12.62 -21.43 -4.12
CA VAL A 84 12.73 -19.97 -4.27
C VAL A 84 11.98 -19.30 -3.15
N LEU A 85 12.69 -18.50 -2.37
CA LEU A 85 12.17 -17.71 -1.25
C LEU A 85 12.19 -16.23 -1.62
N PHE A 86 11.06 -15.55 -1.43
CA PHE A 86 10.97 -14.13 -1.71
C PHE A 86 9.99 -13.41 -0.79
N GLN A 87 10.25 -12.13 -0.54
CA GLN A 87 9.32 -11.25 0.17
C GLN A 87 8.33 -10.63 -0.82
N LEU A 88 7.04 -10.80 -0.56
CA LEU A 88 5.95 -10.25 -1.38
C LEU A 88 5.88 -8.73 -1.25
N MET A 89 5.95 -8.01 -2.37
CA MET A 89 5.78 -6.55 -2.39
C MET A 89 4.44 -6.13 -2.96
N ASP A 90 4.05 -6.68 -4.10
CA ASP A 90 2.83 -6.30 -4.80
C ASP A 90 2.14 -7.53 -5.40
N ILE A 91 0.83 -7.39 -5.65
CA ILE A 91 -0.01 -8.46 -6.19
C ILE A 91 -0.96 -7.89 -7.24
N ASP A 92 -1.06 -8.56 -8.38
CA ASP A 92 -2.08 -8.31 -9.39
C ASP A 92 -2.78 -9.62 -9.81
N SER A 93 -3.83 -9.47 -10.61
CA SER A 93 -4.50 -10.58 -11.28
C SER A 93 -4.74 -10.26 -12.75
N PHE A 94 -4.58 -11.28 -13.60
CA PHE A 94 -4.86 -11.19 -15.03
C PHE A 94 -5.56 -12.45 -15.55
N ILE A 95 -6.15 -12.37 -16.74
CA ILE A 95 -6.85 -13.50 -17.35
C ILE A 95 -5.97 -14.09 -18.44
N GLU A 96 -5.69 -15.39 -18.36
CA GLU A 96 -4.98 -16.16 -19.36
C GLU A 96 -5.77 -17.44 -19.67
N SER A 97 -6.03 -17.72 -20.95
CA SER A 97 -6.76 -18.92 -21.38
C SER A 97 -8.10 -19.15 -20.65
N ASN A 98 -8.86 -18.08 -20.38
CA ASN A 98 -10.12 -18.06 -19.60
C ASN A 98 -10.00 -18.47 -18.11
N ALA A 99 -8.78 -18.54 -17.59
CA ALA A 99 -8.51 -18.71 -16.16
C ALA A 99 -7.93 -17.41 -15.58
N VAL A 100 -8.23 -17.15 -14.31
CA VAL A 100 -7.58 -16.07 -13.58
C VAL A 100 -6.24 -16.58 -13.06
N VAL A 101 -5.20 -15.79 -13.28
CA VAL A 101 -3.84 -16.05 -12.80
C VAL A 101 -3.47 -14.93 -11.84
N MET A 102 -3.02 -15.30 -10.63
CA MET A 102 -2.51 -14.32 -9.67
C MET A 102 -1.03 -14.10 -9.95
N ARG A 103 -0.60 -12.85 -10.01
CA ARG A 103 0.81 -12.51 -10.17
C ARG A 103 1.34 -11.87 -8.90
N LEU A 104 2.40 -12.45 -8.36
CA LEU A 104 3.08 -11.98 -7.16
C LEU A 104 4.41 -11.36 -7.55
N PHE A 105 4.67 -10.13 -7.15
CA PHE A 105 5.95 -9.46 -7.34
C PHE A 105 6.69 -9.39 -6.02
N GLY A 106 7.98 -9.67 -6.05
CA GLY A 106 8.78 -9.57 -4.85
C GLY A 106 10.27 -9.69 -5.08
N VAL A 107 11.00 -9.82 -3.97
CA VAL A 107 12.46 -9.80 -3.95
C VAL A 107 12.97 -10.92 -3.07
N THR A 108 13.95 -11.65 -3.58
CA THR A 108 14.67 -12.70 -2.83
C THR A 108 15.57 -12.09 -1.74
N ASP A 109 15.99 -12.90 -0.77
CA ASP A 109 17.00 -12.55 0.24
C ASP A 109 18.31 -12.00 -0.37
N LYS A 110 18.64 -12.42 -1.59
CA LYS A 110 19.82 -11.98 -2.35
C LYS A 110 19.60 -10.73 -3.21
N GLY A 111 18.42 -10.11 -3.15
CA GLY A 111 18.11 -8.89 -3.91
C GLY A 111 17.75 -9.12 -5.37
N ASN A 112 17.45 -10.36 -5.77
CA ASN A 112 16.92 -10.64 -7.11
C ASN A 112 15.42 -10.38 -7.17
N SER A 113 14.95 -9.71 -8.23
CA SER A 113 13.51 -9.51 -8.47
C SER A 113 12.88 -10.73 -9.12
N VAL A 114 11.70 -11.10 -8.63
CA VAL A 114 10.94 -12.27 -9.09
C VAL A 114 9.48 -11.90 -9.34
N ALA A 115 8.92 -12.46 -10.41
CA ALA A 115 7.48 -12.54 -10.62
C ALA A 115 7.02 -14.00 -10.51
N VAL A 116 5.95 -14.27 -9.80
CA VAL A 116 5.38 -15.62 -9.67
C VAL A 116 3.94 -15.60 -10.16
N CYS A 117 3.68 -16.34 -11.25
CA CYS A 117 2.36 -16.58 -11.81
C CYS A 117 1.77 -17.84 -11.14
N VAL A 118 0.74 -17.63 -10.32
CA VAL A 118 0.07 -18.68 -9.55
C VAL A 118 -1.23 -19.09 -10.24
N PHE A 119 -1.30 -20.36 -10.62
CA PHE A 119 -2.43 -20.95 -11.35
C PHE A 119 -3.31 -21.79 -10.44
N GLY A 120 -4.54 -22.06 -10.87
CA GLY A 120 -5.46 -22.97 -10.19
C GLY A 120 -6.33 -22.34 -9.11
N TYR A 121 -6.08 -21.09 -8.74
CA TYR A 121 -6.98 -20.35 -7.85
C TYR A 121 -8.22 -19.88 -8.62
N ARG A 122 -9.41 -20.25 -8.15
CA ARG A 122 -10.68 -19.95 -8.82
C ARG A 122 -11.45 -18.88 -8.04
N PRO A 123 -11.87 -17.76 -8.64
CA PRO A 123 -12.77 -16.83 -7.98
C PRO A 123 -14.08 -17.52 -7.56
N TYR A 124 -14.57 -17.16 -6.39
CA TYR A 124 -15.79 -17.73 -5.83
C TYR A 124 -16.54 -16.73 -4.93
N PHE A 125 -17.81 -17.02 -4.69
CA PHE A 125 -18.62 -16.39 -3.64
C PHE A 125 -19.55 -17.44 -3.03
N PHE A 126 -20.24 -17.10 -1.95
CA PHE A 126 -21.19 -18.01 -1.30
C PHE A 126 -22.64 -17.60 -1.53
N ALA A 127 -23.54 -18.57 -1.50
CA ALA A 127 -24.98 -18.33 -1.50
C ALA A 127 -25.68 -19.21 -0.47
N SER A 128 -26.66 -18.66 0.26
CA SER A 128 -27.55 -19.48 1.10
C SER A 128 -28.47 -20.31 0.21
N VAL A 129 -28.80 -21.52 0.65
CA VAL A 129 -29.78 -22.37 -0.04
C VAL A 129 -30.79 -23.00 0.92
N PRO A 130 -32.02 -23.28 0.43
CA PRO A 130 -32.99 -24.04 1.19
C PRO A 130 -32.50 -25.46 1.53
N PRO A 131 -33.00 -26.08 2.63
CA PRO A 131 -32.65 -27.46 3.00
C PRO A 131 -32.98 -28.51 1.93
N SER A 132 -33.90 -28.19 1.01
CA SER A 132 -34.25 -29.06 -0.12
C SER A 132 -33.17 -29.12 -1.20
N PHE A 133 -32.19 -28.21 -1.21
CA PHE A 133 -31.13 -28.22 -2.22
C PHE A 133 -30.12 -29.35 -1.95
N GLY A 134 -30.01 -30.31 -2.87
CA GLY A 134 -29.03 -31.39 -2.83
C GLY A 134 -28.13 -31.46 -4.07
N ALA A 135 -27.22 -32.44 -4.08
CA ALA A 135 -26.24 -32.63 -5.15
C ALA A 135 -26.85 -32.81 -6.54
N GLN A 136 -28.05 -33.39 -6.63
CA GLN A 136 -28.79 -33.58 -7.88
C GLN A 136 -29.16 -32.27 -8.58
N HIS A 137 -29.22 -31.15 -7.86
CA HIS A 137 -29.57 -29.84 -8.42
C HIS A 137 -28.37 -29.05 -8.94
N ILE A 138 -27.14 -29.49 -8.66
CA ILE A 138 -25.91 -28.74 -8.98
C ILE A 138 -25.79 -28.48 -10.48
N GLN A 139 -25.87 -29.54 -11.29
CA GLN A 139 -25.67 -29.43 -12.74
C GLN A 139 -26.71 -28.51 -13.39
N LYS A 140 -27.98 -28.70 -13.04
CA LYS A 140 -29.11 -27.87 -13.51
C LYS A 140 -28.94 -26.40 -13.09
N THR A 141 -28.41 -26.15 -11.89
CA THR A 141 -28.12 -24.79 -11.41
C THR A 141 -27.02 -24.12 -12.21
N ILE A 142 -25.93 -24.83 -12.52
CA ILE A 142 -24.84 -24.31 -13.35
C ILE A 142 -25.37 -23.92 -14.74
N GLU A 143 -26.18 -24.77 -15.35
CA GLU A 143 -26.81 -24.50 -16.65
C GLU A 143 -27.73 -23.28 -16.61
N LEU A 144 -28.57 -23.18 -15.57
CA LEU A 144 -29.48 -22.04 -15.39
C LEU A 144 -28.72 -20.72 -15.20
N LEU A 145 -27.70 -20.69 -14.33
CA LEU A 145 -26.89 -19.50 -14.11
C LEU A 145 -26.15 -19.09 -15.40
N ASN A 146 -25.54 -20.05 -16.10
CA ASN A 146 -24.85 -19.79 -17.36
C ASN A 146 -25.80 -19.34 -18.48
N SER A 147 -27.05 -19.79 -18.50
CA SER A 147 -28.07 -19.32 -19.47
C SER A 147 -28.45 -17.84 -19.27
N HIS A 148 -28.34 -17.33 -18.04
CA HIS A 148 -28.66 -15.96 -17.70
C HIS A 148 -27.47 -15.00 -17.89
N ILE A 149 -26.25 -15.54 -17.84
CA ILE A 149 -25.03 -14.77 -18.08
C ILE A 149 -24.92 -14.45 -19.57
N LYS A 150 -24.84 -13.15 -19.90
CA LYS A 150 -24.63 -12.71 -21.28
C LYS A 150 -23.27 -13.21 -21.80
N GLY A 151 -23.25 -13.72 -23.04
CA GLY A 151 -22.03 -14.20 -23.68
C GLY A 151 -20.90 -13.16 -23.64
N GLY A 152 -19.70 -13.60 -23.26
CA GLY A 152 -18.49 -12.77 -23.18
C GLY A 152 -18.10 -12.28 -21.78
N LEU A 153 -18.95 -12.43 -20.77
CA LEU A 153 -18.60 -12.09 -19.38
C LEU A 153 -17.85 -13.22 -18.64
N GLY A 154 -17.91 -14.44 -19.18
CA GLY A 154 -17.37 -15.68 -18.61
C GLY A 154 -18.46 -16.67 -18.22
N THR A 155 -18.14 -17.67 -17.41
CA THR A 155 -19.07 -18.74 -16.99
C THR A 155 -18.91 -19.11 -15.50
N VAL A 156 -19.96 -19.69 -14.94
CA VAL A 156 -19.91 -20.46 -13.69
C VAL A 156 -19.20 -21.78 -14.02
N THR A 157 -18.09 -22.03 -13.34
CA THR A 157 -17.20 -23.18 -13.59
C THR A 157 -17.46 -24.36 -12.67
N GLY A 158 -18.13 -24.14 -11.54
CA GLY A 158 -18.50 -25.20 -10.61
C GLY A 158 -19.28 -24.68 -9.41
N ILE A 159 -19.93 -25.60 -8.71
CA ILE A 159 -20.63 -25.32 -7.44
C ILE A 159 -20.30 -26.45 -6.46
N GLU A 160 -19.93 -26.09 -5.24
CA GLU A 160 -19.72 -27.02 -4.12
C GLU A 160 -20.70 -26.70 -2.99
N ILE A 161 -21.26 -27.74 -2.35
CA ILE A 161 -22.08 -27.55 -1.15
C ILE A 161 -21.14 -27.55 0.06
N VAL A 162 -21.18 -26.47 0.83
CA VAL A 162 -20.36 -26.28 2.04
C VAL A 162 -21.23 -26.05 3.25
N GLN A 163 -20.77 -26.47 4.43
CA GLN A 163 -21.47 -26.24 5.69
C GLN A 163 -20.85 -25.07 6.46
N GLY A 164 -21.69 -24.12 6.85
CA GLY A 164 -21.24 -22.94 7.59
C GLY A 164 -22.38 -22.17 8.24
N SER A 165 -22.09 -20.96 8.69
CA SER A 165 -23.09 -20.05 9.26
C SER A 165 -22.89 -18.61 8.75
N SER A 166 -23.94 -17.80 8.83
CA SER A 166 -23.83 -16.36 8.60
C SER A 166 -23.06 -15.69 9.75
N LEU A 167 -22.32 -14.62 9.45
CA LEU A 167 -21.65 -13.79 10.46
C LEU A 167 -22.64 -13.10 11.41
N TYR A 168 -23.80 -12.70 10.89
CA TYR A 168 -24.76 -11.91 11.65
C TYR A 168 -25.70 -12.78 12.46
N TYR A 169 -25.83 -12.40 13.72
CA TYR A 169 -26.70 -12.94 14.74
C TYR A 169 -26.31 -14.33 15.26
N TYR A 170 -26.33 -14.45 16.58
CA TYR A 170 -26.22 -15.71 17.28
C TYR A 170 -27.50 -16.54 17.10
N SER A 171 -27.34 -17.82 16.81
CA SER A 171 -28.41 -18.82 16.79
C SER A 171 -28.10 -19.88 17.84
N ASN A 172 -29.04 -20.13 18.76
CA ASN A 172 -28.88 -21.15 19.81
C ASN A 172 -28.75 -22.57 19.22
N THR A 173 -29.33 -22.77 18.04
CA THR A 173 -29.07 -23.96 17.25
C THR A 173 -27.69 -23.79 16.61
N ASN A 174 -26.69 -24.50 17.12
CA ASN A 174 -25.35 -24.64 16.52
C ASN A 174 -25.40 -25.40 15.16
N THR A 175 -26.50 -25.26 14.42
CA THR A 175 -26.82 -25.93 13.18
C THR A 175 -26.17 -25.16 12.05
N LYS A 176 -25.00 -25.64 11.63
CA LYS A 176 -24.43 -25.26 10.33
C LYS A 176 -25.48 -25.52 9.24
N ARG A 177 -25.69 -24.54 8.37
CA ARG A 177 -26.55 -24.65 7.20
C ARG A 177 -25.71 -24.98 5.98
N ASN A 178 -26.35 -25.56 4.97
CA ASN A 178 -25.75 -25.73 3.67
C ASN A 178 -25.73 -24.40 2.93
N PHE A 179 -24.57 -24.07 2.36
CA PHE A 179 -24.33 -22.95 1.46
C PHE A 179 -23.77 -23.50 0.15
N LEU A 180 -23.93 -22.75 -0.93
CA LEU A 180 -23.24 -23.01 -2.19
C LEU A 180 -21.98 -22.16 -2.25
N LYS A 181 -20.83 -22.78 -2.48
CA LYS A 181 -19.61 -22.12 -2.94
C LYS A 181 -19.63 -22.15 -4.47
N ILE A 182 -19.87 -21.01 -5.09
CA ILE A 182 -20.06 -20.89 -6.55
C ILE A 182 -18.76 -20.37 -7.15
N PHE A 183 -18.12 -21.16 -8.00
CA PHE A 183 -16.90 -20.79 -8.71
C PHE A 183 -17.23 -20.13 -10.05
N ILE A 184 -16.51 -19.05 -10.36
CA ILE A 184 -16.72 -18.25 -11.58
C ILE A 184 -15.39 -18.09 -12.33
N SER A 185 -15.46 -17.96 -13.65
CA SER A 185 -14.26 -17.80 -14.49
C SER A 185 -13.66 -16.40 -14.43
N SER A 186 -14.40 -15.41 -13.96
CA SER A 186 -13.94 -14.03 -13.82
C SER A 186 -14.70 -13.31 -12.71
N HIS A 187 -14.00 -12.47 -11.94
CA HIS A 187 -14.61 -11.58 -10.93
C HIS A 187 -15.65 -10.60 -11.55
N ARG A 188 -15.61 -10.37 -12.87
CA ARG A 188 -16.61 -9.53 -13.57
C ARG A 188 -18.02 -10.12 -13.55
N LEU A 189 -18.15 -11.41 -13.24
CA LEU A 189 -19.44 -12.12 -13.19
C LEU A 189 -20.19 -11.95 -11.88
N PHE A 190 -19.57 -11.45 -10.81
CA PHE A 190 -20.18 -11.42 -9.47
C PHE A 190 -21.57 -10.74 -9.48
N THR A 191 -21.69 -9.55 -10.08
CA THR A 191 -22.96 -8.81 -10.13
C THR A 191 -24.05 -9.56 -10.90
N ALA A 192 -23.69 -10.16 -12.05
CA ALA A 192 -24.63 -10.91 -12.87
C ALA A 192 -25.10 -12.20 -12.17
N CYS A 193 -24.17 -12.94 -11.56
CA CYS A 193 -24.48 -14.17 -10.83
C CYS A 193 -25.32 -13.89 -9.58
N ARG A 194 -24.98 -12.84 -8.82
CA ARG A 194 -25.77 -12.38 -7.67
C ARG A 194 -27.21 -12.06 -8.07
N GLY A 195 -27.39 -11.34 -9.19
CA GLY A 195 -28.71 -11.02 -9.73
C GLY A 195 -29.50 -12.24 -10.22
N ALA A 196 -28.84 -13.35 -10.51
CA ALA A 196 -29.44 -14.58 -11.03
C ALA A 196 -29.78 -15.62 -9.96
N LEU A 197 -29.42 -15.41 -8.68
CA LEU A 197 -29.64 -16.39 -7.61
C LEU A 197 -31.11 -16.76 -7.39
N TYR A 198 -32.05 -15.85 -7.67
CA TYR A 198 -33.50 -16.12 -7.57
C TYR A 198 -33.97 -17.26 -8.50
N LEU A 199 -33.19 -17.59 -9.54
CA LEU A 199 -33.50 -18.70 -10.45
C LEU A 199 -33.43 -20.06 -9.73
N ILE A 200 -32.60 -20.17 -8.69
CA ILE A 200 -32.50 -21.37 -7.85
C ILE A 200 -33.80 -21.57 -7.09
N ASP A 201 -34.33 -20.51 -6.49
CA ASP A 201 -35.61 -20.54 -5.77
C ASP A 201 -36.76 -20.94 -6.70
N LYS A 202 -36.78 -20.39 -7.92
CA LYS A 202 -37.79 -20.72 -8.94
C LYS A 202 -37.70 -22.18 -9.39
N MET A 203 -36.50 -22.71 -9.54
CA MET A 203 -36.28 -24.11 -9.91
C MET A 203 -36.81 -25.05 -8.83
N LEU A 204 -36.46 -24.82 -7.56
CA LEU A 204 -36.92 -25.65 -6.43
C LEU A 204 -38.45 -25.58 -6.25
N ALA A 205 -39.04 -24.39 -6.44
CA ALA A 205 -40.48 -24.20 -6.38
C ALA A 205 -41.24 -24.94 -7.51
N SER A 206 -40.60 -25.20 -8.66
CA SER A 206 -41.22 -25.97 -9.75
C SER A 206 -41.28 -27.49 -9.48
N GLU A 207 -40.49 -27.99 -8.53
CA GLU A 207 -40.38 -29.40 -8.18
C GLU A 207 -41.20 -29.77 -6.94
N SER A 208 -41.78 -28.79 -6.24
CA SER A 208 -42.55 -29.00 -5.00
C SER A 208 -43.87 -28.19 -5.00
N VAL A 209 -45.00 -28.88 -4.86
CA VAL A 209 -46.37 -28.33 -4.95
C VAL A 209 -46.77 -27.51 -3.72
N ASP A 210 -46.09 -27.72 -2.59
CA ASP A 210 -46.27 -26.96 -1.36
C ASP A 210 -44.99 -26.19 -1.07
N LEU A 211 -45.05 -24.85 -1.03
CA LEU A 211 -44.23 -23.97 -0.15
C LEU A 211 -44.58 -22.49 -0.40
N LYS A 212 -45.54 -21.98 0.38
CA LYS A 212 -45.60 -20.54 0.70
C LYS A 212 -44.45 -20.27 1.69
N ARG A 213 -43.41 -19.55 1.24
CA ARG A 213 -42.16 -19.17 1.96
C ARG A 213 -41.00 -20.17 1.83
N THR A 214 -40.39 -20.24 0.65
CA THR A 214 -38.96 -20.57 0.57
C THR A 214 -38.13 -19.35 0.99
N GLU A 215 -37.17 -19.54 1.90
CA GLU A 215 -36.13 -18.52 2.17
C GLU A 215 -35.41 -18.25 0.85
N SER A 216 -35.33 -16.99 0.42
CA SER A 216 -34.66 -16.62 -0.84
C SER A 216 -33.17 -16.89 -0.78
N CYS A 217 -32.59 -17.32 -1.90
CA CYS A 217 -31.14 -17.47 -2.04
C CYS A 217 -30.47 -16.08 -1.96
N HIS A 218 -29.61 -15.88 -0.96
CA HIS A 218 -28.88 -14.63 -0.75
C HIS A 218 -27.39 -14.83 -0.99
N ALA A 219 -26.74 -13.83 -1.59
CA ALA A 219 -25.31 -13.83 -1.82
C ALA A 219 -24.53 -13.39 -0.56
N PHE A 220 -23.40 -14.03 -0.35
CA PHE A 220 -22.43 -13.78 0.69
C PHE A 220 -21.08 -13.57 0.03
N GLU A 221 -20.30 -12.62 0.53
CA GLU A 221 -18.92 -12.35 0.06
C GLU A 221 -18.78 -12.04 -1.44
N SER A 222 -19.87 -11.61 -2.09
CA SER A 222 -19.90 -11.32 -3.54
C SER A 222 -19.30 -9.96 -3.92
N ASN A 223 -18.84 -9.18 -2.94
CA ASN A 223 -18.31 -7.82 -3.09
C ASN A 223 -16.87 -7.67 -2.54
N LEU A 224 -16.14 -8.77 -2.41
CA LEU A 224 -14.77 -8.76 -1.89
C LEU A 224 -13.76 -8.58 -3.03
N ASP A 225 -12.67 -7.86 -2.72
CA ASP A 225 -11.50 -7.78 -3.61
C ASP A 225 -10.85 -9.18 -3.71
N TYR A 226 -10.63 -9.63 -4.94
CA TYR A 226 -10.20 -11.01 -5.21
C TYR A 226 -8.80 -11.31 -4.67
N GLU A 227 -7.90 -10.32 -4.72
CA GLU A 227 -6.56 -10.37 -4.15
C GLU A 227 -6.60 -10.56 -2.64
N VAL A 228 -7.54 -9.90 -1.95
CA VAL A 228 -7.72 -10.04 -0.49
C VAL A 228 -8.21 -11.44 -0.15
N CYS A 229 -9.15 -12.00 -0.92
CA CYS A 229 -9.60 -13.39 -0.75
C CYS A 229 -8.46 -14.38 -0.97
N PHE A 230 -7.69 -14.22 -2.06
CA PHE A 230 -6.53 -15.06 -2.36
C PHE A 230 -5.52 -15.08 -1.20
N MET A 231 -5.18 -13.90 -0.69
CA MET A 231 -4.25 -13.77 0.41
C MET A 231 -4.80 -14.35 1.72
N ALA A 232 -6.09 -14.18 1.99
CA ALA A 232 -6.73 -14.72 3.19
C ALA A 232 -6.78 -16.25 3.16
N ASP A 233 -7.16 -16.84 2.03
CA ASP A 233 -7.30 -18.30 1.88
C ASP A 233 -5.97 -19.04 2.02
N LEU A 234 -4.86 -18.44 1.55
CA LEU A 234 -3.53 -19.03 1.61
C LEU A 234 -2.71 -18.60 2.83
N GLY A 235 -3.27 -17.77 3.72
CA GLY A 235 -2.52 -17.22 4.85
C GLY A 235 -1.40 -16.24 4.46
N ILE A 236 -1.35 -15.79 3.21
CA ILE A 236 -0.37 -14.80 2.74
C ILE A 236 -0.71 -13.44 3.35
N VAL A 237 0.28 -12.71 3.84
CA VAL A 237 0.13 -11.32 4.30
C VAL A 237 0.98 -10.37 3.46
N GLY A 238 0.66 -9.07 3.48
CA GLY A 238 1.47 -8.08 2.79
C GLY A 238 2.89 -8.05 3.37
N CYS A 239 3.91 -7.99 2.51
CA CYS A 239 5.32 -8.01 2.93
C CYS A 239 5.75 -9.25 3.73
N GLY A 240 4.98 -10.33 3.63
CA GLY A 240 5.35 -11.65 4.13
C GLY A 240 6.29 -12.40 3.18
N TRP A 241 6.91 -13.46 3.68
CA TRP A 241 7.76 -14.35 2.90
C TRP A 241 6.94 -15.50 2.30
N ILE A 242 7.26 -15.83 1.05
CA ILE A 242 6.62 -16.88 0.26
C ILE A 242 7.71 -17.82 -0.27
N GLU A 243 7.42 -19.13 -0.24
CA GLU A 243 8.26 -20.18 -0.79
C GLU A 243 7.58 -20.87 -1.98
N CYS A 244 8.34 -21.01 -3.06
CA CYS A 244 8.07 -21.93 -4.16
C CYS A 244 8.98 -23.16 -3.98
N PRO A 245 8.45 -24.32 -3.54
CA PRO A 245 9.27 -25.49 -3.22
C PRO A 245 10.00 -26.07 -4.44
N SER A 246 11.15 -26.70 -4.20
CA SER A 246 11.92 -27.37 -5.25
C SER A 246 11.08 -28.40 -6.02
N GLY A 247 11.21 -28.41 -7.35
CA GLY A 247 10.51 -29.33 -8.23
C GLY A 247 9.00 -29.09 -8.37
N LYS A 248 8.45 -28.02 -7.77
CA LYS A 248 7.01 -27.68 -7.81
C LYS A 248 6.67 -26.46 -8.66
N TYR A 249 7.68 -25.78 -9.20
CA TYR A 249 7.51 -24.63 -10.06
C TYR A 249 8.29 -24.81 -11.36
N ASP A 250 7.83 -24.15 -12.41
CA ASP A 250 8.52 -24.04 -13.69
C ASP A 250 9.09 -22.62 -13.85
N ILE A 251 10.28 -22.53 -14.44
CA ILE A 251 10.91 -21.24 -14.76
C ILE A 251 10.47 -20.85 -16.17
N VAL A 252 9.91 -19.65 -16.31
CA VAL A 252 9.46 -19.14 -17.61
C VAL A 252 10.67 -18.73 -18.44
N PRO A 253 10.84 -19.30 -19.66
CA PRO A 253 11.92 -18.89 -20.57
C PRO A 253 11.86 -17.40 -20.88
N GLU A 254 13.01 -16.75 -20.99
CA GLU A 254 13.14 -15.28 -21.12
C GLU A 254 12.26 -14.68 -22.25
N ASN A 255 12.18 -15.38 -23.38
CA ASN A 255 11.38 -14.97 -24.54
C ASN A 255 9.85 -15.06 -24.33
N LYS A 256 9.40 -15.74 -23.27
CA LYS A 256 7.99 -15.90 -22.89
C LYS A 256 7.60 -15.13 -21.63
N GLN A 257 8.56 -14.55 -20.91
CA GLN A 257 8.28 -13.80 -19.69
C GLN A 257 7.38 -12.60 -19.98
N THR A 258 6.33 -12.46 -19.18
CA THR A 258 5.36 -11.37 -19.28
C THR A 258 5.78 -10.14 -18.47
N THR A 259 6.80 -10.29 -17.63
CA THR A 259 7.34 -9.25 -16.77
C THR A 259 8.80 -8.91 -17.10
N CYS A 260 9.31 -7.78 -16.59
CA CYS A 260 10.73 -7.41 -16.62
C CYS A 260 11.47 -7.71 -15.30
N SER A 261 10.89 -8.52 -14.41
CA SER A 261 11.62 -9.14 -13.30
C SER A 261 12.79 -9.98 -13.84
N GLN A 262 13.84 -10.21 -13.04
CA GLN A 262 15.00 -10.97 -13.52
C GLN A 262 14.64 -12.43 -13.87
N PHE A 263 13.65 -13.00 -13.21
CA PHE A 263 13.06 -14.28 -13.58
C PHE A 263 11.58 -14.34 -13.20
N GLU A 264 10.84 -15.17 -13.95
CA GLU A 264 9.40 -15.38 -13.77
C GLU A 264 9.15 -16.88 -13.57
N LEU A 265 8.31 -17.21 -12.59
CA LEU A 265 7.98 -18.59 -12.21
C LEU A 265 6.50 -18.87 -12.48
N MET A 266 6.18 -20.13 -12.80
CA MET A 266 4.82 -20.65 -12.82
C MET A 266 4.67 -21.71 -11.75
N ILE A 267 3.59 -21.65 -10.97
CA ILE A 267 3.33 -22.60 -9.89
C ILE A 267 1.82 -22.82 -9.71
N SER A 268 1.42 -24.04 -9.33
CA SER A 268 0.05 -24.28 -8.87
C SER A 268 -0.15 -23.70 -7.47
N VAL A 269 -1.32 -23.12 -7.22
CA VAL A 269 -1.72 -22.61 -5.90
C VAL A 269 -1.54 -23.65 -4.79
N ASP A 270 -1.72 -24.95 -5.11
CA ASP A 270 -1.61 -26.05 -4.14
C ASP A 270 -0.19 -26.25 -3.58
N PHE A 271 0.84 -25.72 -4.25
CA PHE A 271 2.24 -25.86 -3.84
C PHE A 271 2.84 -24.57 -3.28
N LEU A 272 2.12 -23.45 -3.33
CA LEU A 272 2.62 -22.17 -2.84
C LEU A 272 2.57 -22.16 -1.31
N LEU A 273 3.68 -21.83 -0.65
CA LEU A 273 3.77 -21.80 0.80
C LEU A 273 3.93 -20.36 1.31
N ALA A 274 3.08 -19.97 2.26
CA ALA A 274 3.19 -18.69 2.97
C ALA A 274 3.81 -18.92 4.35
N HIS A 275 4.82 -18.14 4.70
CA HIS A 275 5.44 -18.21 6.02
C HIS A 275 4.82 -17.22 7.00
N ASP A 276 4.83 -17.61 8.28
CA ASP A 276 4.33 -16.78 9.37
C ASP A 276 5.25 -15.59 9.63
N ALA A 277 4.81 -14.41 9.21
CA ALA A 277 5.54 -13.15 9.37
C ALA A 277 5.74 -12.73 10.85
N SER A 278 5.04 -13.37 11.80
CA SER A 278 5.24 -13.13 13.24
C SER A 278 6.38 -13.96 13.83
N SER A 279 6.85 -14.99 13.12
CA SER A 279 7.97 -15.81 13.54
C SER A 279 9.30 -15.06 13.38
N HIS A 280 10.27 -15.34 14.26
CA HIS A 280 11.57 -14.67 14.21
C HIS A 280 12.32 -14.92 12.90
N GLU A 281 12.25 -16.15 12.37
CA GLU A 281 12.90 -16.56 11.11
C GLU A 281 12.38 -15.77 9.90
N TRP A 282 11.07 -15.52 9.83
CA TRP A 282 10.41 -14.90 8.67
C TRP A 282 10.03 -13.44 8.90
N SER A 283 10.54 -12.82 9.96
CA SER A 283 10.34 -11.41 10.27
C SER A 283 11.28 -10.48 9.48
N GLY A 284 12.33 -11.03 8.87
CA GLY A 284 13.34 -10.29 8.11
C GLY A 284 12.78 -9.51 6.92
N VAL A 285 13.59 -8.59 6.39
CA VAL A 285 13.26 -7.72 5.27
C VAL A 285 14.26 -7.98 4.14
N ALA A 286 13.77 -8.16 2.91
CA ALA A 286 14.61 -8.33 1.74
C ALA A 286 15.38 -7.02 1.44
N PRO A 287 16.52 -7.08 0.72
CA PRO A 287 17.25 -5.88 0.32
C PRO A 287 16.52 -5.16 -0.84
N LEU A 288 15.45 -4.45 -0.49
CA LEU A 288 14.58 -3.74 -1.42
C LEU A 288 15.28 -2.50 -1.99
N ARG A 289 15.06 -2.21 -3.27
CA ARG A 289 15.55 -0.99 -3.93
C ARG A 289 14.49 0.10 -3.86
N THR A 290 14.81 1.17 -3.15
CA THR A 290 13.99 2.39 -3.06
C THR A 290 14.60 3.48 -3.94
N LEU A 291 13.91 3.85 -5.01
CA LEU A 291 14.23 4.98 -5.87
C LEU A 291 13.49 6.23 -5.39
N SER A 292 14.20 7.26 -4.98
CA SER A 292 13.64 8.60 -4.77
C SER A 292 13.96 9.50 -5.95
N LEU A 293 12.95 10.19 -6.47
CA LEU A 293 13.11 11.10 -7.60
C LEU A 293 12.54 12.49 -7.33
N ASP A 294 13.04 13.45 -8.09
CA ASP A 294 12.58 14.84 -8.16
C ASP A 294 12.86 15.37 -9.58
N ILE A 295 11.96 16.19 -10.12
CA ILE A 295 12.12 16.81 -11.44
C ILE A 295 12.17 18.34 -11.37
N GLU A 296 12.91 18.93 -12.29
CA GLU A 296 12.88 20.36 -12.54
C GLU A 296 12.36 20.67 -13.94
N CYS A 297 11.46 21.64 -14.02
CA CYS A 297 10.78 22.07 -15.24
C CYS A 297 11.08 23.54 -15.54
N LEU A 298 11.18 23.87 -16.83
CA LEU A 298 11.37 25.24 -17.29
C LEU A 298 10.03 25.98 -17.41
N GLY A 299 9.46 26.40 -16.28
CA GLY A 299 8.20 27.14 -16.24
C GLY A 299 8.30 28.59 -16.73
N GLN A 300 7.19 29.15 -17.22
CA GLN A 300 7.08 30.59 -17.52
C GLN A 300 6.97 31.41 -16.22
N GLN A 301 7.47 32.64 -16.24
CA GLN A 301 7.48 33.51 -15.06
C GLN A 301 6.06 33.72 -14.49
N GLY A 302 5.88 33.37 -13.23
CA GLY A 302 4.63 33.60 -12.48
C GLY A 302 3.52 32.55 -12.70
N THR A 303 3.76 31.51 -13.50
CA THR A 303 2.79 30.42 -13.71
C THR A 303 3.35 29.07 -13.27
N PHE A 304 2.48 28.20 -12.77
CA PHE A 304 2.84 26.81 -12.49
C PHE A 304 3.16 26.07 -13.81
N PRO A 305 4.18 25.19 -13.85
CA PRO A 305 4.55 24.49 -15.08
C PRO A 305 3.39 23.71 -15.72
N ASP A 306 3.25 23.82 -17.04
CA ASP A 306 2.31 23.05 -17.87
C ASP A 306 3.07 22.05 -18.74
N ALA A 307 2.82 20.75 -18.55
CA ALA A 307 3.46 19.67 -19.31
C ALA A 307 3.29 19.80 -20.84
N SER A 308 2.26 20.51 -21.31
CA SER A 308 2.03 20.75 -22.75
C SER A 308 2.95 21.82 -23.34
N ARG A 309 3.71 22.54 -22.52
CA ARG A 309 4.50 23.71 -22.93
C ARG A 309 5.90 23.67 -22.35
N ASP A 310 6.01 23.44 -21.05
CA ASP A 310 7.21 23.66 -20.26
C ASP A 310 8.03 22.36 -20.16
N PRO A 311 9.25 22.33 -20.71
CA PRO A 311 10.06 21.12 -20.77
C PRO A 311 10.63 20.72 -19.41
N ILE A 312 10.81 19.41 -19.22
CA ILE A 312 11.62 18.85 -18.14
C ILE A 312 13.10 19.05 -18.49
N ILE A 313 13.83 19.67 -17.56
CA ILE A 313 15.24 20.04 -17.76
C ILE A 313 16.20 19.23 -16.89
N GLN A 314 15.75 18.74 -15.74
CA GLN A 314 16.55 17.86 -14.89
C GLN A 314 15.67 16.79 -14.22
N ILE A 315 16.24 15.61 -14.01
CA ILE A 315 15.64 14.55 -13.18
C ILE A 315 16.74 13.99 -12.28
N ALA A 316 16.62 14.23 -10.98
CA ALA A 316 17.53 13.66 -9.99
C ALA A 316 16.99 12.34 -9.45
N ASN A 317 17.90 11.39 -9.20
CA ASN A 317 17.56 10.08 -8.67
C ASN A 317 18.54 9.69 -7.56
N MET A 318 17.98 9.17 -6.47
CA MET A 318 18.71 8.55 -5.37
C MET A 318 18.18 7.13 -5.19
N VAL A 319 19.03 6.11 -5.33
CA VAL A 319 18.63 4.72 -5.10
C VAL A 319 19.33 4.18 -3.87
N LYS A 320 18.52 3.70 -2.93
CA LYS A 320 18.96 3.15 -1.66
C LYS A 320 18.51 1.69 -1.54
N LEU A 321 19.35 0.87 -0.93
CA LEU A 321 18.97 -0.47 -0.47
C LEU A 321 18.44 -0.38 0.96
N GLU A 322 17.33 -1.06 1.23
CA GLU A 322 16.79 -1.16 2.59
C GLU A 322 17.84 -1.77 3.54
N GLY A 323 18.01 -1.18 4.72
CA GLY A 323 19.04 -1.56 5.69
C GLY A 323 20.39 -0.84 5.54
N GLU A 324 20.71 -0.30 4.36
CA GLU A 324 21.90 0.53 4.19
C GLU A 324 21.68 1.94 4.76
N SER A 325 22.74 2.64 5.15
CA SER A 325 22.60 4.03 5.64
C SER A 325 22.50 5.06 4.52
N GLU A 326 23.06 4.75 3.35
CA GLU A 326 23.26 5.73 2.28
C GLU A 326 22.85 5.18 0.90
N PRO A 327 22.42 6.05 -0.03
CA PRO A 327 22.10 5.65 -1.38
C PRO A 327 23.38 5.27 -2.13
N PHE A 328 23.32 4.16 -2.88
CA PHE A 328 24.44 3.65 -3.68
C PHE A 328 24.41 4.24 -5.09
N ILE A 329 23.24 4.54 -5.66
CA ILE A 329 23.15 5.29 -6.93
C ILE A 329 22.73 6.72 -6.62
N ARG A 330 23.48 7.67 -7.18
CA ARG A 330 23.21 9.10 -7.11
C ARG A 330 23.47 9.67 -8.48
N ASN A 331 22.41 10.00 -9.21
CA ASN A 331 22.57 10.58 -10.53
C ASN A 331 21.60 11.73 -10.79
N CYS A 332 21.94 12.53 -11.79
CA CYS A 332 21.08 13.58 -12.30
C CYS A 332 21.15 13.57 -13.83
N PHE A 333 20.00 13.37 -14.47
CA PHE A 333 19.85 13.56 -15.91
C PHE A 333 19.65 15.05 -16.17
N VAL A 334 20.50 15.67 -16.99
CA VAL A 334 20.49 17.11 -17.22
C VAL A 334 20.36 17.42 -18.70
N LEU A 335 19.46 18.35 -19.04
CA LEU A 335 19.34 18.90 -20.40
C LEU A 335 20.47 19.90 -20.64
N GLY A 336 21.36 19.60 -21.58
CA GLY A 336 22.57 20.38 -21.87
C GLY A 336 23.79 19.94 -21.07
N THR A 337 24.88 20.71 -21.15
CA THR A 337 26.16 20.39 -20.50
C THR A 337 26.16 20.77 -19.03
N CYS A 338 26.81 20.00 -18.16
CA CYS A 338 26.80 20.23 -16.72
C CYS A 338 28.17 19.88 -16.13
N GLU A 339 28.72 20.75 -15.29
CA GLU A 339 29.96 20.43 -14.60
C GLU A 339 29.77 19.22 -13.67
N SER A 340 30.82 18.40 -13.52
CA SER A 340 30.79 17.20 -12.68
C SER A 340 30.44 17.51 -11.22
N ILE A 341 29.67 16.62 -10.60
CA ILE A 341 29.33 16.67 -9.17
C ILE A 341 30.07 15.53 -8.49
N VAL A 342 30.89 15.85 -7.48
CA VAL A 342 31.67 14.84 -6.76
C VAL A 342 30.73 13.87 -6.04
N GLY A 343 30.97 12.57 -6.21
CA GLY A 343 30.16 11.51 -5.57
C GLY A 343 28.81 11.24 -6.24
N SER A 344 28.58 11.81 -7.43
CA SER A 344 27.34 11.66 -8.21
C SER A 344 27.62 11.56 -9.71
N GLU A 345 26.80 10.80 -10.42
CA GLU A 345 26.85 10.69 -11.88
C GLU A 345 25.99 11.77 -12.53
N VAL A 346 26.56 12.53 -13.46
CA VAL A 346 25.84 13.55 -14.24
C VAL A 346 25.66 13.05 -15.66
N ILE A 347 24.42 12.86 -16.08
CA ILE A 347 24.07 12.30 -17.39
C ILE A 347 23.56 13.43 -18.28
N GLU A 348 24.45 13.97 -19.11
CA GLU A 348 24.12 15.02 -20.06
C GLU A 348 23.25 14.48 -21.21
N CYS A 349 22.18 15.20 -21.52
CA CYS A 349 21.23 14.88 -22.58
C CYS A 349 21.12 16.06 -23.56
N ARG A 350 21.11 15.78 -24.86
CA ARG A 350 21.11 16.82 -25.90
C ARG A 350 19.75 17.49 -26.06
N ASN A 351 18.69 16.72 -25.84
CA ASN A 351 17.31 17.17 -25.92
C ASN A 351 16.45 16.44 -24.88
N GLU A 352 15.24 16.95 -24.67
CA GLU A 352 14.30 16.41 -23.69
C GLU A 352 13.85 14.97 -24.02
N VAL A 353 13.74 14.62 -25.31
CA VAL A 353 13.37 13.27 -25.73
C VAL A 353 14.44 12.26 -25.29
N GLU A 354 15.71 12.61 -25.45
CA GLU A 354 16.84 11.81 -24.98
C GLU A 354 16.84 11.70 -23.45
N LEU A 355 16.57 12.80 -22.75
CA LEU A 355 16.49 12.85 -21.28
C LEU A 355 15.43 11.87 -20.76
N LEU A 356 14.19 11.99 -21.23
CA LEU A 356 13.09 11.12 -20.80
C LEU A 356 13.30 9.66 -21.22
N SER A 357 13.86 9.44 -22.41
CA SER A 357 14.18 8.10 -22.88
C SER A 357 15.22 7.42 -22.00
N LYS A 358 16.36 8.09 -21.76
CA LYS A 358 17.43 7.58 -20.90
C LYS A 358 16.97 7.38 -19.46
N TRP A 359 16.16 8.28 -18.91
CA TRP A 359 15.58 8.11 -17.57
C TRP A 359 14.67 6.88 -17.50
N SER A 360 13.82 6.67 -18.51
CA SER A 360 12.97 5.47 -18.55
C SER A 360 13.79 4.17 -18.67
N ASP A 361 14.89 4.19 -19.44
CA ASP A 361 15.83 3.07 -19.53
C ASP A 361 16.52 2.82 -18.19
N PHE A 362 16.90 3.89 -17.47
CA PHE A 362 17.45 3.82 -16.13
C PHE A 362 16.50 3.17 -15.12
N VAL A 363 15.23 3.60 -15.07
CA VAL A 363 14.23 3.01 -14.16
C VAL A 363 14.06 1.51 -14.44
N ARG A 364 14.02 1.11 -15.72
CA ARG A 364 13.94 -0.31 -16.11
C ARG A 364 15.19 -1.10 -15.73
N THR A 365 16.37 -0.51 -15.85
CA THR A 365 17.66 -1.17 -15.55
C THR A 365 17.90 -1.32 -14.04
N VAL A 366 17.59 -0.26 -13.27
CA VAL A 366 17.68 -0.28 -11.80
C VAL A 366 16.65 -1.23 -11.19
N ASP A 367 15.48 -1.34 -11.82
CA ASP A 367 14.36 -2.15 -11.36
C ASP A 367 13.97 -1.89 -9.89
N PRO A 368 13.57 -0.65 -9.51
CA PRO A 368 13.23 -0.32 -8.13
C PRO A 368 11.95 -1.02 -7.66
N ASP A 369 11.93 -1.46 -6.40
CA ASP A 369 10.74 -2.05 -5.76
C ASP A 369 9.79 -0.97 -5.26
N VAL A 370 10.36 0.11 -4.75
CA VAL A 370 9.65 1.27 -4.22
C VAL A 370 10.09 2.51 -4.97
N ILE A 371 9.13 3.32 -5.40
CA ILE A 371 9.34 4.65 -5.98
C ILE A 371 8.81 5.68 -4.99
N THR A 372 9.69 6.52 -4.48
CA THR A 372 9.40 7.57 -3.50
C THR A 372 9.87 8.93 -4.01
N GLY A 373 9.63 9.95 -3.19
CA GLY A 373 9.87 11.36 -3.47
C GLY A 373 8.88 12.20 -2.68
N TYR A 374 8.79 13.48 -2.99
CA TYR A 374 7.86 14.40 -2.32
C TYR A 374 6.88 14.99 -3.32
N ASN A 375 5.60 14.62 -3.23
CA ASN A 375 4.55 15.00 -4.19
C ASN A 375 4.64 14.35 -5.58
N ILE A 376 5.40 13.26 -5.71
CA ILE A 376 5.60 12.52 -6.97
C ILE A 376 4.30 11.98 -7.56
N GLN A 377 3.31 11.67 -6.72
CA GLN A 377 2.07 11.06 -7.16
C GLN A 377 1.15 12.09 -7.83
N ASN A 378 1.17 13.34 -7.38
CA ASN A 378 0.31 14.41 -7.89
C ASN A 378 1.03 15.36 -8.86
N PHE A 379 2.37 15.36 -8.88
CA PHE A 379 3.17 16.21 -9.76
C PHE A 379 4.12 15.41 -10.64
N ASP A 380 5.24 14.91 -10.12
CA ASP A 380 6.38 14.44 -10.94
C ASP A 380 6.00 13.34 -11.93
N LEU A 381 5.40 12.23 -11.47
CA LEU A 381 5.04 11.10 -12.33
C LEU A 381 3.94 11.47 -13.34
N PRO A 382 2.83 12.12 -12.94
CA PRO A 382 1.87 12.72 -13.88
C PRO A 382 2.52 13.62 -14.93
N TYR A 383 3.42 14.51 -14.50
CA TYR A 383 4.05 15.49 -15.37
C TYR A 383 4.94 14.81 -16.41
N ILE A 384 5.74 13.81 -16.00
CA ILE A 384 6.55 12.99 -16.91
C ILE A 384 5.66 12.24 -17.93
N MET A 385 4.52 11.71 -17.50
CA MET A 385 3.61 10.97 -18.40
C MET A 385 2.91 11.91 -19.40
N ASP A 386 2.39 13.05 -18.94
CA ASP A 386 1.72 14.04 -19.78
C ASP A 386 2.73 14.70 -20.74
N ARG A 387 3.87 15.15 -20.18
CA ARG A 387 5.24 15.02 -20.67
C ARG A 387 5.48 14.32 -22.02
N ALA A 388 5.71 13.03 -21.86
CA ALA A 388 5.98 12.07 -22.92
C ALA A 388 4.83 11.98 -23.94
N LYS A 389 3.58 12.09 -23.49
CA LYS A 389 2.41 12.07 -24.39
C LYS A 389 2.38 13.29 -25.31
N HIS A 390 2.68 14.48 -24.79
CA HIS A 390 2.78 15.70 -25.59
C HIS A 390 3.88 15.59 -26.66
N LEU A 391 5.04 15.03 -26.28
CA LEU A 391 6.16 14.77 -27.19
C LEU A 391 5.97 13.54 -28.09
N LYS A 392 4.86 12.80 -27.95
CA LYS A 392 4.55 11.56 -28.68
C LYS A 392 5.60 10.44 -28.50
N ILE A 393 6.15 10.33 -27.30
CA ILE A 393 7.12 9.31 -26.88
C ILE A 393 6.64 8.49 -25.69
N ASP A 394 5.34 8.55 -25.36
CA ASP A 394 4.71 7.78 -24.29
C ASP A 394 4.89 6.27 -24.47
N GLY A 395 4.86 5.78 -25.72
CA GLY A 395 5.21 4.40 -26.08
C GLY A 395 6.69 4.03 -25.87
N ARG A 396 7.53 4.89 -25.31
CA ARG A 396 8.91 4.57 -24.90
C ARG A 396 9.14 4.86 -23.41
N VAL A 397 8.64 6.01 -22.97
CA VAL A 397 8.88 6.52 -21.61
C VAL A 397 7.94 5.88 -20.60
N CYS A 398 6.67 5.68 -20.95
CA CYS A 398 5.64 5.26 -20.00
C CYS A 398 5.56 3.74 -19.78
N TYR A 399 6.54 2.96 -20.24
CA TYR A 399 6.74 1.56 -19.84
C TYR A 399 7.56 1.49 -18.56
N LEU A 400 6.93 1.87 -17.44
CA LEU A 400 7.56 2.00 -16.12
C LEU A 400 7.15 0.89 -15.14
N SER A 401 6.07 0.16 -15.40
CA SER A 401 5.66 -1.00 -14.59
C SER A 401 6.61 -2.19 -14.79
N ARG A 402 6.45 -3.25 -13.99
CA ARG A 402 7.12 -4.53 -14.25
C ARG A 402 6.44 -5.36 -15.32
N VAL A 403 5.23 -5.00 -15.75
CA VAL A 403 4.45 -5.75 -16.74
C VAL A 403 4.79 -5.28 -18.16
N LYS A 404 5.27 -6.19 -19.01
CA LYS A 404 5.62 -5.87 -20.40
C LYS A 404 4.37 -5.52 -21.21
N GLY A 405 4.51 -4.60 -22.16
CA GLY A 405 3.43 -4.20 -23.07
C GLY A 405 2.37 -3.28 -22.49
N ASN A 406 2.35 -3.04 -21.17
CA ASN A 406 1.42 -2.13 -20.51
C ASN A 406 1.98 -0.71 -20.40
N ILE A 407 1.39 0.23 -21.15
CA ILE A 407 1.69 1.65 -21.01
C ILE A 407 1.05 2.17 -19.72
N CYS A 408 1.88 2.67 -18.79
CA CYS A 408 1.43 3.27 -17.54
C CYS A 408 0.59 4.52 -17.81
N LYS A 409 -0.51 4.67 -17.07
CA LYS A 409 -1.42 5.81 -17.17
C LYS A 409 -1.67 6.39 -15.78
N GLN A 410 -1.94 7.70 -15.75
CA GLN A 410 -2.49 8.36 -14.58
C GLN A 410 -4.02 8.43 -14.66
N ARG A 411 -4.68 8.41 -13.50
CA ARG A 411 -6.11 8.70 -13.35
C ARG A 411 -6.37 9.43 -12.05
N ASP A 412 -7.41 10.26 -12.02
CA ASP A 412 -7.85 10.89 -10.78
C ASP A 412 -8.63 9.91 -9.91
N VAL A 413 -8.34 9.92 -8.63
CA VAL A 413 -9.00 9.12 -7.60
C VAL A 413 -9.40 10.05 -6.46
N SER A 414 -10.71 10.19 -6.28
CA SER A 414 -11.28 10.95 -5.16
C SER A 414 -11.36 10.08 -3.92
N LEU A 415 -10.67 10.49 -2.86
CA LEU A 415 -10.77 9.91 -1.52
C LEU A 415 -11.55 10.87 -0.63
N GLN A 416 -12.67 10.39 -0.10
CA GLN A 416 -13.53 11.15 0.80
C GLN A 416 -13.63 10.40 2.13
N SER A 417 -13.24 11.05 3.22
CA SER A 417 -13.51 10.56 4.57
C SER A 417 -13.60 11.72 5.56
N LYS A 418 -14.40 11.56 6.62
CA LYS A 418 -14.49 12.57 7.68
C LYS A 418 -13.14 12.86 8.35
N GLN A 419 -12.24 11.86 8.40
CA GLN A 419 -10.93 11.99 9.03
C GLN A 419 -9.88 12.64 8.10
N MET A 420 -9.87 12.30 6.81
CA MET A 420 -8.84 12.78 5.86
C MET A 420 -9.29 13.96 5.00
N GLY A 421 -10.58 14.34 5.08
CA GLY A 421 -11.20 15.33 4.22
C GLY A 421 -11.46 14.79 2.81
N ASN A 422 -11.84 15.69 1.91
CA ASN A 422 -12.04 15.40 0.49
C ASN A 422 -10.76 15.77 -0.26
N ARG A 423 -10.12 14.78 -0.89
CA ARG A 423 -8.92 14.99 -1.70
C ARG A 423 -9.05 14.24 -3.02
N VAL A 424 -8.61 14.89 -4.09
CA VAL A 424 -8.43 14.26 -5.39
C VAL A 424 -6.94 14.03 -5.54
N ASN A 425 -6.54 12.77 -5.56
CA ASN A 425 -5.16 12.37 -5.81
C ASN A 425 -5.10 11.70 -7.18
N LYS A 426 -3.97 11.84 -7.86
CA LYS A 426 -3.68 11.08 -9.07
C LYS A 426 -3.17 9.70 -8.68
N MET A 427 -3.47 8.68 -9.47
CA MET A 427 -2.97 7.33 -9.29
C MET A 427 -2.33 6.87 -10.59
N CYS A 428 -1.05 6.49 -10.52
CA CYS A 428 -0.29 5.99 -11.65
C CYS A 428 -0.27 4.46 -11.63
N SER A 429 -0.63 3.81 -12.74
CA SER A 429 -0.60 2.34 -12.86
C SER A 429 0.83 1.84 -13.08
N MET A 430 1.53 1.43 -12.02
CA MET A 430 2.91 0.91 -12.07
C MET A 430 2.98 -0.49 -11.46
N ASP A 431 2.20 -1.43 -12.00
CA ASP A 431 2.06 -2.79 -11.47
C ASP A 431 3.42 -3.46 -11.19
N GLY A 432 3.57 -4.03 -10.00
CA GLY A 432 4.82 -4.64 -9.54
C GLY A 432 5.84 -3.67 -8.92
N ARG A 433 5.52 -2.37 -8.85
CA ARG A 433 6.30 -1.33 -8.14
C ARG A 433 5.38 -0.53 -7.23
N ILE A 434 5.84 -0.24 -6.01
CA ILE A 434 5.04 0.50 -5.04
C ILE A 434 5.38 1.98 -5.09
N ILE A 435 4.39 2.84 -5.34
CA ILE A 435 4.55 4.28 -5.20
C ILE A 435 4.33 4.66 -3.74
N PHE A 436 5.35 5.24 -3.12
CA PHE A 436 5.41 5.58 -1.69
C PHE A 436 5.73 7.06 -1.51
N ASP A 437 4.76 7.93 -1.80
CA ASP A 437 4.92 9.40 -1.78
C ASP A 437 4.94 9.95 -0.35
N VAL A 438 6.07 10.54 0.06
CA VAL A 438 6.28 11.06 1.42
C VAL A 438 5.27 12.13 1.80
N LEU A 439 4.83 12.98 0.85
CA LEU A 439 3.84 14.01 1.15
C LEU A 439 2.50 13.38 1.58
N GLN A 440 2.07 12.32 0.89
CA GLN A 440 0.81 11.65 1.19
C GLN A 440 0.84 10.97 2.56
N LEU A 441 1.98 10.36 2.91
CA LEU A 441 2.19 9.71 4.20
C LEU A 441 2.19 10.73 5.34
N ILE A 442 2.92 11.84 5.18
CA ILE A 442 2.98 12.88 6.22
C ILE A 442 1.61 13.54 6.40
N LEU A 443 0.89 13.82 5.32
CA LEU A 443 -0.46 14.36 5.38
C LEU A 443 -1.45 13.42 6.08
N ARG A 444 -1.18 12.11 6.11
CA ARG A 444 -2.02 11.12 6.75
C ARG A 444 -1.68 10.95 8.23
N ASP A 445 -0.39 10.88 8.54
CA ASP A 445 0.09 10.46 9.86
C ASP A 445 0.37 11.65 10.79
N TYR A 446 0.59 12.86 10.26
CA TYR A 446 0.96 14.05 11.04
C TYR A 446 0.03 15.23 10.79
N LYS A 447 -0.20 16.03 11.84
CA LYS A 447 -0.95 17.30 11.78
C LYS A 447 0.01 18.48 11.90
N LEU A 448 0.49 18.97 10.76
CA LEU A 448 1.44 20.08 10.66
C LEU A 448 0.75 21.38 10.19
N ARG A 449 1.38 22.53 10.47
CA ARG A 449 0.91 23.85 9.98
C ARG A 449 1.19 24.06 8.49
N SER A 450 2.28 23.50 7.98
CA SER A 450 2.68 23.55 6.57
C SER A 450 3.31 22.23 6.17
N TYR A 451 2.98 21.76 4.96
CA TYR A 451 3.45 20.51 4.37
C TYR A 451 4.37 20.76 3.17
N THR A 452 5.07 21.90 3.12
CA THR A 452 6.14 22.08 2.14
C THR A 452 7.35 21.23 2.54
N LEU A 453 8.08 20.69 1.55
CA LEU A 453 9.28 19.88 1.81
C LEU A 453 10.28 20.60 2.71
N ASN A 454 10.47 21.91 2.52
CA ASN A 454 11.35 22.72 3.36
C ASN A 454 10.89 22.74 4.83
N ASN A 455 9.60 22.99 5.09
CA ASN A 455 9.09 23.03 6.47
C ASN A 455 9.15 21.66 7.15
N VAL A 456 8.79 20.60 6.41
CA VAL A 456 8.83 19.22 6.90
C VAL A 456 10.27 18.79 7.19
N SER A 457 11.20 19.06 6.28
CA SER A 457 12.62 18.75 6.46
C SER A 457 13.20 19.51 7.65
N TYR A 458 12.85 20.78 7.81
CA TYR A 458 13.29 21.55 8.97
C TYR A 458 12.70 21.01 10.27
N PHE A 459 11.42 20.65 10.28
CA PHE A 459 10.73 20.15 11.46
C PHE A 459 11.29 18.79 11.94
N PHE A 460 11.54 17.85 11.03
CA PHE A 460 11.97 16.48 11.40
C PHE A 460 13.49 16.26 11.34
N LEU A 461 14.18 16.88 10.38
CA LEU A 461 15.63 16.69 10.17
C LEU A 461 16.47 17.83 10.74
N GLY A 462 15.86 19.00 11.02
CA GLY A 462 16.60 20.20 11.41
C GLY A 462 17.38 20.84 10.26
N GLU A 463 17.11 20.44 9.01
CA GLU A 463 17.79 20.91 7.81
C GLU A 463 16.87 21.78 6.97
N GLN A 464 17.42 22.85 6.39
CA GLN A 464 16.70 23.69 5.42
C GLN A 464 17.10 23.33 4.00
N LYS A 465 16.14 23.45 3.09
CA LYS A 465 16.40 23.42 1.65
C LYS A 465 17.27 24.62 1.27
N GLU A 466 18.16 24.45 0.30
CA GLU A 466 18.83 25.63 -0.28
C GLU A 466 17.83 26.34 -1.18
N ASP A 467 17.52 27.61 -0.93
CA ASP A 467 16.51 28.33 -1.70
C ASP A 467 17.05 28.70 -3.09
N VAL A 468 16.65 27.94 -4.11
CA VAL A 468 16.61 28.42 -5.49
C VAL A 468 15.17 28.84 -5.76
N ALA A 469 14.93 30.16 -5.83
CA ALA A 469 13.60 30.64 -6.17
C ALA A 469 13.26 30.24 -7.62
N TYR A 470 12.02 29.80 -7.86
CA TYR A 470 11.54 29.32 -9.16
C TYR A 470 11.86 30.27 -10.32
N ASN A 471 11.89 31.59 -10.06
CA ASN A 471 12.19 32.62 -11.05
C ASN A 471 13.62 32.54 -11.62
N PHE A 472 14.57 31.94 -10.89
CA PHE A 472 15.96 31.80 -11.34
C PHE A 472 16.21 30.51 -12.11
N ILE A 473 15.29 29.55 -12.12
CA ILE A 473 15.46 28.27 -12.83
C ILE A 473 15.72 28.51 -14.34
N PRO A 474 14.96 29.39 -15.04
CA PRO A 474 15.23 29.66 -16.44
C PRO A 474 16.59 30.30 -16.70
N GLU A 475 17.03 31.21 -15.82
CA GLU A 475 18.33 31.88 -15.92
C GLU A 475 19.48 30.89 -15.70
N LEU A 476 19.37 30.02 -14.70
CA LEU A 476 20.37 28.98 -14.41
C LEU A 476 20.46 27.95 -15.53
N GLN A 477 19.32 27.55 -16.11
CA GLN A 477 19.30 26.59 -17.20
C GLN A 477 19.91 27.16 -18.48
N ALA A 478 19.61 28.42 -18.82
CA ALA A 478 20.16 29.12 -19.99
C ALA A 478 21.64 29.54 -19.83
N GLY A 479 22.16 29.53 -18.60
CA GLY A 479 23.52 29.91 -18.27
C GLY A 479 24.58 28.86 -18.65
N THR A 480 25.66 28.84 -17.86
CA THR A 480 26.84 27.99 -18.08
C THR A 480 26.64 26.56 -17.54
N ALA A 481 27.59 25.68 -17.85
CA ALA A 481 27.60 24.32 -17.28
C ALA A 481 27.67 24.32 -15.74
N LYS A 482 28.26 25.36 -15.15
CA LYS A 482 28.33 25.57 -13.70
C LYS A 482 26.97 25.98 -13.10
N ASP A 483 26.19 26.77 -13.83
CA ASP A 483 24.85 27.18 -13.41
C ASP A 483 23.89 25.99 -13.41
N ARG A 484 23.95 25.16 -14.47
CA ARG A 484 23.22 23.88 -14.52
C ARG A 484 23.68 22.88 -13.45
N ARG A 485 24.97 22.86 -13.10
CA ARG A 485 25.48 22.10 -11.95
C ARG A 485 24.86 22.56 -10.64
N ARG A 486 24.71 23.86 -10.42
CA ARG A 486 24.05 24.39 -9.21
C ARG A 486 22.60 23.92 -9.13
N LEU A 487 21.87 23.97 -10.25
CA LEU A 487 20.50 23.46 -10.33
C LEU A 487 20.44 21.94 -10.08
N ALA A 488 21.40 21.18 -10.62
CA ALA A 488 21.47 19.73 -10.42
C ALA A 488 21.73 19.36 -8.97
N VAL A 489 22.62 20.06 -8.27
CA VAL A 489 22.86 19.86 -6.82
C VAL A 489 21.58 20.14 -6.01
N TYR A 490 20.82 21.16 -6.39
CA TYR A 490 19.54 21.49 -5.77
C TYR A 490 18.50 20.37 -5.97
N CYS A 491 18.28 19.94 -7.22
CA CYS A 491 17.37 18.84 -7.55
C CYS A 491 17.79 17.52 -6.86
N MET A 492 19.10 17.23 -6.80
CA MET A 492 19.62 16.07 -6.07
C MET A 492 19.36 16.14 -4.56
N LYS A 493 19.39 17.33 -3.95
CA LYS A 493 19.05 17.52 -2.55
C LYS A 493 17.56 17.22 -2.32
N ASP A 494 16.69 17.68 -3.21
CA ASP A 494 15.25 17.41 -3.15
C ASP A 494 14.91 15.93 -3.36
N ALA A 495 15.65 15.22 -4.20
CA ALA A 495 15.52 13.76 -4.32
C ALA A 495 16.05 13.02 -3.07
N TYR A 496 16.99 13.59 -2.31
CA TYR A 496 17.59 12.92 -1.14
C TYR A 496 16.79 13.10 0.16
N LEU A 497 16.19 14.28 0.37
CA LEU A 497 15.41 14.58 1.59
C LEU A 497 14.27 13.57 1.86
N PRO A 498 13.49 13.11 0.86
CA PRO A 498 12.47 12.09 1.05
C PRO A 498 12.99 10.77 1.62
N ILE A 499 14.14 10.27 1.16
CA ILE A 499 14.78 9.06 1.71
C ILE A 499 15.10 9.27 3.19
N ARG A 500 15.69 10.42 3.54
CA ARG A 500 16.01 10.73 4.93
C ARG A 500 14.78 10.88 5.81
N LEU A 501 13.69 11.42 5.28
CA LEU A 501 12.42 11.50 5.99
C LEU A 501 11.82 10.10 6.21
N LEU A 502 11.86 9.22 5.21
CA LEU A 502 11.41 7.83 5.33
C LEU A 502 12.16 7.10 6.45
N ASP A 503 13.50 7.21 6.46
CA ASP A 503 14.35 6.57 7.46
C ASP A 503 14.11 7.15 8.86
N LYS A 504 14.13 8.48 8.98
CA LYS A 504 14.01 9.16 10.28
C LYS A 504 12.69 8.88 10.98
N LEU A 505 11.61 8.74 10.20
CA LEU A 505 10.26 8.49 10.68
C LEU A 505 9.89 7.01 10.66
N MET A 506 10.79 6.13 10.21
CA MET A 506 10.56 4.69 10.03
C MET A 506 9.28 4.38 9.23
N LEU A 507 8.90 5.25 8.29
CA LEU A 507 7.59 5.19 7.62
C LEU A 507 7.41 3.86 6.88
N PHE A 508 8.45 3.42 6.17
CA PHE A 508 8.38 2.19 5.39
C PHE A 508 8.21 0.95 6.28
N ILE A 509 9.00 0.84 7.36
CA ILE A 509 8.92 -0.26 8.33
C ILE A 509 7.56 -0.29 9.04
N ASN A 510 7.06 0.86 9.50
CA ASN A 510 5.76 0.94 10.17
C ASN A 510 4.61 0.48 9.25
N TYR A 511 4.66 0.82 7.96
CA TYR A 511 3.65 0.38 6.99
C TYR A 511 3.81 -1.10 6.63
N MET A 512 5.04 -1.61 6.56
CA MET A 512 5.31 -3.03 6.37
C MET A 512 4.70 -3.86 7.51
N GLU A 513 4.93 -3.45 8.76
CA GLU A 513 4.35 -4.08 9.94
C GLU A 513 2.81 -4.01 9.92
N MET A 514 2.26 -2.85 9.59
CA MET A 514 0.81 -2.68 9.43
C MET A 514 0.24 -3.64 8.36
N ALA A 515 0.94 -3.84 7.24
CA ALA A 515 0.53 -4.74 6.16
C ALA A 515 0.55 -6.21 6.61
N ARG A 516 1.57 -6.60 7.38
CA ARG A 516 1.68 -7.94 8.00
C ARG A 516 0.57 -8.19 9.01
N VAL A 517 0.33 -7.25 9.93
CA VAL A 517 -0.70 -7.36 10.98
C VAL A 517 -2.11 -7.41 10.41
N THR A 518 -2.41 -6.55 9.44
CA THR A 518 -3.78 -6.45 8.88
C THR A 518 -4.01 -7.38 7.70
N GLY A 519 -2.96 -7.99 7.15
CA GLY A 519 -3.04 -8.96 6.06
C GLY A 519 -3.52 -8.36 4.74
N VAL A 520 -3.25 -7.09 4.47
CA VAL A 520 -3.56 -6.43 3.18
C VAL A 520 -2.29 -6.13 2.39
N PRO A 521 -2.37 -5.97 1.06
CA PRO A 521 -1.24 -5.49 0.26
C PRO A 521 -0.73 -4.14 0.77
N LEU A 522 0.58 -3.90 0.66
CA LEU A 522 1.19 -2.64 1.11
C LEU A 522 0.61 -1.42 0.37
N SER A 523 0.32 -1.56 -0.93
CA SER A 523 -0.32 -0.53 -1.76
C SER A 523 -1.71 -0.10 -1.26
N PHE A 524 -2.45 -0.99 -0.59
CA PHE A 524 -3.78 -0.69 -0.03
C PHE A 524 -3.68 0.24 1.17
N LEU A 525 -2.58 0.20 1.93
CA LEU A 525 -2.38 1.11 3.06
C LEU A 525 -2.25 2.56 2.63
N ILE A 526 -1.91 2.82 1.36
CA ILE A 526 -1.71 4.17 0.81
C ILE A 526 -2.96 4.63 0.08
N SER A 527 -3.56 3.73 -0.70
CA SER A 527 -4.67 4.03 -1.61
C SER A 527 -6.07 3.82 -1.03
N ARG A 528 -6.22 3.07 0.07
CA ARG A 528 -7.51 2.69 0.67
C ARG A 528 -7.60 3.14 2.13
N GLY A 529 -8.83 3.21 2.63
CA GLY A 529 -9.14 3.61 4.00
C GLY A 529 -8.99 2.47 5.03
N GLN A 530 -9.45 2.71 6.26
CA GLN A 530 -9.33 1.73 7.36
C GLN A 530 -10.22 0.49 7.17
N GLN A 531 -11.34 0.61 6.44
CA GLN A 531 -12.32 -0.47 6.28
C GLN A 531 -11.74 -1.74 5.67
N VAL A 532 -10.86 -1.62 4.65
CA VAL A 532 -10.27 -2.80 3.98
C VAL A 532 -9.38 -3.61 4.91
N LYS A 533 -8.73 -2.96 5.88
CA LYS A 533 -7.88 -3.62 6.88
C LYS A 533 -8.72 -4.51 7.80
N ILE A 534 -9.82 -3.93 8.32
CA ILE A 534 -10.75 -4.65 9.19
C ILE A 534 -11.40 -5.79 8.42
N LEU A 535 -11.79 -5.56 7.17
CA LEU A 535 -12.38 -6.58 6.31
C LEU A 535 -11.43 -7.77 6.09
N SER A 536 -10.15 -7.52 5.78
CA SER A 536 -9.15 -8.59 5.62
C SER A 536 -8.97 -9.40 6.91
N MET A 537 -8.82 -8.73 8.06
CA MET A 537 -8.71 -9.40 9.35
C MET A 537 -9.96 -10.24 9.69
N LEU A 538 -11.15 -9.70 9.38
CA LEU A 538 -12.42 -10.37 9.61
C LEU A 538 -12.55 -11.64 8.76
N ILE A 539 -12.27 -11.56 7.45
CA ILE A 539 -12.35 -12.70 6.53
C ILE A 539 -11.43 -13.84 6.99
N ARG A 540 -10.19 -13.52 7.38
CA ARG A 540 -9.24 -14.53 7.88
C ARG A 540 -9.80 -15.28 9.09
N LYS A 541 -10.36 -14.54 10.06
CA LYS A 541 -10.93 -15.13 11.28
C LYS A 541 -12.23 -15.88 11.02
N THR A 542 -13.07 -15.42 10.10
CA THR A 542 -14.33 -16.11 9.77
C THR A 542 -14.10 -17.38 8.95
N ARG A 543 -13.09 -17.39 8.07
CA ARG A 543 -12.67 -18.57 7.31
C ARG A 543 -12.26 -19.74 8.21
N GLU A 544 -11.47 -19.48 9.25
CA GLU A 544 -11.08 -20.49 10.26
C GLU A 544 -12.29 -21.20 10.89
N LYS A 545 -13.46 -20.54 10.94
CA LYS A 545 -14.68 -21.03 11.59
C LYS A 545 -15.81 -21.41 10.61
N ASN A 546 -15.58 -21.35 9.29
CA ASN A 546 -16.62 -21.51 8.26
C ASN A 546 -17.82 -20.56 8.46
N ILE A 547 -17.52 -19.30 8.77
CA ILE A 547 -18.50 -18.22 8.90
C ILE A 547 -18.43 -17.35 7.64
N PHE A 548 -19.58 -17.02 7.05
CA PHE A 548 -19.67 -16.27 5.79
C PHE A 548 -20.23 -14.87 6.01
N LEU A 549 -19.63 -13.86 5.35
CA LEU A 549 -20.04 -12.46 5.48
C LEU A 549 -21.23 -12.17 4.55
N PRO A 550 -22.41 -11.78 5.06
CA PRO A 550 -23.53 -11.40 4.21
C PRO A 550 -23.26 -10.05 3.53
N VAL A 551 -23.85 -9.86 2.35
CA VAL A 551 -23.87 -8.56 1.69
C VAL A 551 -25.15 -7.83 2.07
N ILE A 552 -25.01 -6.75 2.84
CA ILE A 552 -26.14 -5.92 3.28
C ILE A 552 -26.17 -4.67 2.40
N ASP A 553 -27.24 -4.52 1.62
CA ASP A 553 -27.48 -3.29 0.87
C ASP A 553 -28.04 -2.24 1.83
N VAL A 554 -27.22 -1.27 2.20
CA VAL A 554 -27.69 -0.09 2.94
C VAL A 554 -28.34 0.82 1.91
N GLY A 555 -29.67 1.00 1.97
CA GLY A 555 -30.36 1.93 1.07
C GLY A 555 -29.91 3.38 1.28
N ASP A 556 -30.21 4.25 0.31
CA ASP A 556 -29.78 5.67 0.21
C ASP A 556 -30.22 6.61 1.39
N GLY A 557 -30.75 6.07 2.49
CA GLY A 557 -31.24 6.84 3.65
C GLY A 557 -30.57 6.54 5.00
N GLY A 558 -29.51 5.71 5.03
CA GLY A 558 -28.88 5.26 6.29
C GLY A 558 -27.92 6.26 6.95
N ASP A 559 -27.43 7.27 6.22
CA ASP A 559 -26.32 8.12 6.66
C ASP A 559 -26.74 9.35 7.51
N GLU A 560 -28.04 9.65 7.62
CA GLU A 560 -28.51 10.88 8.28
C GLU A 560 -28.82 10.72 9.78
N ILE A 561 -28.99 9.50 10.29
CA ILE A 561 -29.33 9.28 11.71
C ILE A 561 -28.05 8.97 12.49
N GLY A 562 -27.50 9.98 13.16
CA GLY A 562 -26.43 9.80 14.14
C GLY A 562 -26.91 8.97 15.34
N TYR A 563 -25.98 8.27 16.01
CA TYR A 563 -26.22 7.61 17.29
C TYR A 563 -25.62 8.43 18.44
N GLU A 564 -26.11 8.22 19.66
CA GLU A 564 -25.60 8.91 20.85
C GLU A 564 -24.12 8.54 21.10
N GLY A 565 -23.28 9.57 21.26
CA GLY A 565 -21.84 9.43 21.45
C GLY A 565 -21.41 9.37 22.92
N ALA A 566 -20.19 9.80 23.20
CA ALA A 566 -19.66 9.84 24.57
C ALA A 566 -20.26 11.00 25.39
N THR A 567 -20.45 10.76 26.68
CA THR A 567 -20.78 11.82 27.64
C THR A 567 -19.55 12.65 27.99
N VAL A 568 -19.68 13.97 27.96
CA VAL A 568 -18.67 14.91 28.49
C VAL A 568 -19.21 15.48 29.79
N ILE A 569 -18.46 15.30 30.89
CA ILE A 569 -18.83 15.86 32.19
C ILE A 569 -18.73 17.39 32.11
N GLU A 570 -19.72 18.09 32.66
CA GLU A 570 -19.70 19.55 32.76
C GLU A 570 -18.46 20.03 33.53
N PRO A 571 -17.57 20.84 32.91
CA PRO A 571 -16.35 21.27 33.55
C PRO A 571 -16.65 22.33 34.62
N VAL A 572 -16.03 22.19 35.79
CA VAL A 572 -15.98 23.27 36.79
C VAL A 572 -14.88 24.24 36.37
N CYS A 573 -15.25 25.27 35.60
CA CYS A 573 -14.34 26.26 35.06
C CYS A 573 -13.79 27.19 36.16
N ASP A 574 -12.51 27.05 36.49
CA ASP A 574 -11.78 27.95 37.38
C ASP A 574 -10.27 27.89 37.09
N PHE A 575 -9.50 28.77 37.72
CA PHE A 575 -8.04 28.68 37.79
C PHE A 575 -7.61 27.83 38.98
N TYR A 576 -7.16 26.61 38.70
CA TYR A 576 -6.68 25.70 39.72
C TYR A 576 -5.17 25.90 39.95
N ASN A 577 -4.81 26.34 41.16
CA ASN A 577 -3.42 26.43 41.61
C ASN A 577 -2.98 25.20 42.44
N GLU A 578 -3.83 24.18 42.48
CA GLU A 578 -3.59 22.91 43.16
C GLU A 578 -3.39 21.78 42.12
N PRO A 579 -2.60 20.74 42.41
CA PRO A 579 -2.41 19.63 41.49
C PRO A 579 -3.72 18.89 41.20
N ILE A 580 -4.06 18.77 39.92
CA ILE A 580 -5.19 17.93 39.45
C ILE A 580 -4.63 16.59 38.99
N SER A 581 -5.15 15.50 39.56
CA SER A 581 -4.81 14.14 39.11
C SER A 581 -5.72 13.75 37.96
N THR A 582 -5.14 13.36 36.83
CA THR A 582 -5.88 12.83 35.68
C THR A 582 -5.81 11.32 35.68
N LEU A 583 -6.98 10.68 35.61
CA LEU A 583 -7.14 9.23 35.53
C LEU A 583 -7.90 8.90 34.25
N ASP A 584 -7.37 7.97 33.46
CA ASP A 584 -7.96 7.53 32.20
C ASP A 584 -7.96 6.00 32.06
N PHE A 585 -8.85 5.48 31.24
CA PHE A 585 -8.90 4.05 30.89
C PHE A 585 -8.06 3.79 29.64
N ALA A 586 -7.06 2.92 29.75
CA ALA A 586 -6.31 2.44 28.60
C ALA A 586 -7.21 1.65 27.65
N SER A 587 -7.27 2.05 26.37
CA SER A 587 -8.02 1.33 25.32
C SER A 587 -9.48 1.04 25.68
N LEU A 588 -10.23 2.07 26.13
CA LEU A 588 -11.59 1.94 26.65
C LEU A 588 -12.54 1.12 25.76
N TYR A 589 -12.77 1.52 24.50
CA TYR A 589 -13.76 0.85 23.64
C TYR A 589 -13.37 -0.59 23.26
N PRO A 590 -12.13 -0.89 22.83
CA PRO A 590 -11.71 -2.28 22.64
C PRO A 590 -11.88 -3.13 23.91
N SER A 591 -11.56 -2.58 25.09
CA SER A 591 -11.70 -3.29 26.36
C SER A 591 -13.16 -3.60 26.69
N ILE A 592 -14.09 -2.67 26.44
CA ILE A 592 -15.54 -2.89 26.59
C ILE A 592 -15.99 -4.02 25.67
N MET A 593 -15.59 -3.99 24.38
CA MET A 593 -15.97 -5.02 23.42
C MET A 593 -15.51 -6.41 23.84
N ILE A 594 -14.27 -6.53 24.34
CA ILE A 594 -13.70 -7.79 24.81
C ILE A 594 -14.38 -8.27 26.08
N ALA A 595 -14.48 -7.41 27.11
CA ALA A 595 -15.02 -7.76 28.42
C ALA A 595 -16.49 -8.21 28.36
N HIS A 596 -17.26 -7.63 27.45
CA HIS A 596 -18.69 -7.93 27.28
C HIS A 596 -18.99 -8.80 26.06
N ASN A 597 -17.97 -9.42 25.45
CA ASN A 597 -18.12 -10.34 24.31
C ASN A 597 -18.97 -9.76 23.15
N LEU A 598 -18.75 -8.48 22.81
CA LEU A 598 -19.51 -7.78 21.78
C LEU A 598 -18.97 -8.12 20.39
N CYS A 599 -19.72 -8.91 19.62
CA CYS A 599 -19.38 -9.33 18.26
C CYS A 599 -20.66 -9.50 17.41
N TYR A 600 -20.51 -9.45 16.08
CA TYR A 600 -21.59 -9.81 15.14
C TYR A 600 -22.15 -11.22 15.40
N THR A 601 -21.27 -12.14 15.79
CA THR A 601 -21.59 -13.56 16.01
C THR A 601 -22.27 -13.83 17.36
N THR A 602 -22.22 -12.87 18.29
CA THR A 602 -22.79 -13.01 19.64
C THR A 602 -24.05 -12.16 19.82
N LEU A 603 -24.29 -11.20 18.92
CA LEU A 603 -25.48 -10.38 18.87
C LEU A 603 -26.73 -11.24 18.66
N MET A 604 -27.76 -11.08 19.48
CA MET A 604 -29.03 -11.81 19.32
C MET A 604 -30.05 -10.95 18.59
N LYS A 605 -30.76 -11.53 17.61
CA LYS A 605 -31.78 -10.80 16.82
C LYS A 605 -32.99 -10.40 17.68
N THR A 606 -33.37 -11.29 18.58
CA THR A 606 -34.42 -11.11 19.57
C THR A 606 -33.94 -11.74 20.88
N ALA A 607 -34.40 -11.20 22.02
CA ALA A 607 -34.13 -11.84 23.30
C ALA A 607 -34.66 -13.29 23.26
N PRO A 608 -33.87 -14.27 23.74
CA PRO A 608 -34.30 -15.65 23.81
C PRO A 608 -35.49 -15.77 24.78
N PRO A 609 -36.41 -16.75 24.59
CA PRO A 609 -37.45 -17.02 25.59
C PRO A 609 -36.82 -17.32 26.95
N GLU A 610 -37.43 -16.86 28.05
CA GLU A 610 -36.92 -17.06 29.43
C GLU A 610 -36.65 -18.53 29.77
N ASN A 611 -37.32 -19.45 29.09
CA ASN A 611 -37.19 -20.89 29.30
C ASN A 611 -35.96 -21.51 28.61
N GLU A 612 -35.26 -20.79 27.73
CA GLU A 612 -34.10 -21.29 26.97
C GLU A 612 -32.77 -20.68 27.41
N MET A 613 -32.76 -19.44 27.90
CA MET A 613 -31.55 -18.72 28.33
C MET A 613 -31.85 -17.73 29.45
N VAL A 614 -30.93 -17.62 30.42
CA VAL A 614 -31.06 -16.76 31.60
C VAL A 614 -30.18 -15.50 31.47
N GLU A 615 -30.78 -14.33 31.67
CA GLU A 615 -30.04 -13.05 31.68
C GLU A 615 -29.03 -13.01 32.83
N GLY A 616 -27.82 -12.54 32.57
CA GLY A 616 -26.72 -12.52 33.54
C GLY A 616 -25.94 -13.84 33.66
N VAL A 617 -26.42 -14.92 33.03
CA VAL A 617 -25.74 -16.23 32.98
C VAL A 617 -25.41 -16.64 31.54
N ASP A 618 -26.42 -16.65 30.66
CA ASP A 618 -26.28 -17.07 29.26
C ASP A 618 -26.13 -15.88 28.30
N TYR A 619 -26.68 -14.71 28.65
CA TYR A 619 -26.57 -13.49 27.85
C TYR A 619 -26.62 -12.21 28.70
N ILE A 620 -26.21 -11.09 28.12
CA ILE A 620 -26.34 -9.74 28.66
C ILE A 620 -27.25 -8.87 27.81
N LYS A 621 -27.86 -7.89 28.45
CA LYS A 621 -28.53 -6.76 27.79
C LYS A 621 -27.71 -5.49 27.98
N THR A 622 -27.41 -4.80 26.88
CA THR A 622 -26.70 -3.52 26.91
C THR A 622 -27.63 -2.39 27.36
N PRO A 623 -27.09 -1.25 27.83
CA PRO A 623 -27.89 -0.06 28.11
C PRO A 623 -28.71 0.45 26.91
N SER A 624 -28.22 0.20 25.68
CA SER A 624 -28.92 0.50 24.43
C SER A 624 -30.01 -0.52 24.04
N GLY A 625 -30.19 -1.59 24.83
CA GLY A 625 -31.20 -2.62 24.63
C GLY A 625 -30.78 -3.80 23.76
N GLY A 626 -29.55 -3.82 23.23
CA GLY A 626 -29.01 -4.95 22.47
C GLY A 626 -28.74 -6.16 23.37
N SER A 627 -28.98 -7.37 22.89
CA SER A 627 -28.74 -8.61 23.64
C SER A 627 -27.55 -9.37 23.05
N PHE A 628 -26.61 -9.81 23.88
CA PHE A 628 -25.40 -10.52 23.45
C PHE A 628 -25.18 -11.76 24.31
N CYS A 629 -24.91 -12.91 23.71
CA CYS A 629 -24.63 -14.13 24.47
C CYS A 629 -23.26 -14.06 25.18
N PHE A 630 -23.20 -14.58 26.39
CA PHE A 630 -21.93 -14.91 27.02
C PHE A 630 -21.34 -16.13 26.30
N SER A 631 -20.01 -16.19 26.18
CA SER A 631 -19.39 -17.44 25.76
C SER A 631 -19.74 -18.52 26.80
N LYS A 632 -20.60 -19.47 26.46
CA LYS A 632 -20.47 -20.79 27.08
C LYS A 632 -19.08 -21.26 26.67
N ALA A 633 -18.17 -21.38 27.64
CA ALA A 633 -16.96 -22.15 27.43
C ALA A 633 -17.41 -23.58 27.13
N SER A 634 -17.52 -23.92 25.86
CA SER A 634 -17.73 -25.29 25.37
C SER A 634 -16.42 -25.81 24.83
#